data_AF-A0A5K1AI04-F1
#
_entry.id   AF-A0A5K1AI04-F1
#
_cell.length_a   1.000
_cell.length_b   1.000
_cell.length_c   1.000
_cell.angle_alpha   90.00
_cell.angle_beta   90.00
_cell.angle_gamma   90.00
#
_symmetry.space_group_name_H-M   'P 1'
#
loop_
_entity.id
_entity.type
_entity.pdbx_description
1 polymer ?
#
loop_
_entity_poly.entity_id
_entity_poly.type
_entity_poly.pdbx_seq_one_letter_code
_entity_poly.pdbx_strand_id
1 'polypeptide(L)' 'TQGRESIAAKLVANLITEAGANRVLACDLHSGQSMGYFDIPVDHVYGQ' A
#
# COMPACT_ATOMS: atom_id res chain seq x y z
N THR A 1 -15.29 13.46 -17.90
CA THR A 1 -15.35 13.52 -16.43
C THR A 1 -14.81 12.21 -15.90
N GLN A 2 -13.80 12.22 -15.04
CA GLN A 2 -13.34 10.99 -14.37
C GLN A 2 -14.46 10.53 -13.42
N GLY A 3 -14.82 9.24 -13.48
CA GLY A 3 -15.95 8.67 -12.75
C GLY A 3 -15.63 8.38 -11.28
N ARG A 4 -16.56 7.71 -10.59
CA ARG A 4 -16.31 7.16 -9.24
C ARG A 4 -15.51 5.87 -9.40
N GLU A 5 -14.23 5.92 -9.09
CA GLU A 5 -13.35 4.76 -9.12
C GLU A 5 -12.85 4.43 -7.71
N SER A 6 -12.68 3.14 -7.45
CA SER A 6 -12.17 2.68 -6.16
C SER A 6 -10.66 2.89 -6.07
N ILE A 7 -10.15 3.06 -4.85
CA ILE A 7 -8.72 3.02 -4.56
C ILE A 7 -8.40 1.61 -4.03
N ALA A 8 -8.29 0.65 -4.95
CA ALA A 8 -8.09 -0.76 -4.60
C ALA A 8 -6.82 -0.99 -3.75
N ALA A 9 -5.75 -0.22 -4.01
CA ALA A 9 -4.51 -0.30 -3.24
C ALA A 9 -4.71 0.01 -1.74
N LYS A 10 -5.58 0.98 -1.39
CA LYS A 10 -5.90 1.29 0.02
C LYS A 10 -6.74 0.17 0.65
N LEU A 11 -7.68 -0.41 -0.10
CA LEU A 11 -8.45 -1.56 0.39
C LEU A 11 -7.52 -2.73 0.73
N VAL A 12 -6.59 -3.07 -0.17
CA VAL A 12 -5.62 -4.16 0.06
C VAL A 12 -4.72 -3.86 1.27
N ALA A 13 -4.23 -2.63 1.42
CA ALA A 13 -3.44 -2.23 2.59
C ALA A 13 -4.19 -2.45 3.91
N ASN A 14 -5.48 -2.09 3.95
CA ASN A 14 -6.33 -2.31 5.11
C ASN A 14 -6.53 -3.80 5.40
N LEU A 15 -6.79 -4.62 4.38
CA LEU A 15 -6.97 -6.07 4.56
C LEU A 15 -5.70 -6.75 5.09
N ILE A 16 -4.52 -6.35 4.60
CA ILE A 16 -3.23 -6.86 5.09
C ILE A 16 -3.01 -6.47 6.56
N THR A 17 -3.32 -5.23 6.92
CA THR A 17 -3.19 -4.73 8.30
C THR A 17 -4.16 -5.46 9.23
N GLU A 18 -5.42 -5.60 8.84
CA GLU A 18 -6.46 -6.29 9.63
C GLU A 18 -6.18 -7.79 9.77
N ALA A 19 -5.53 -8.42 8.80
CA ALA A 19 -5.06 -9.80 8.91
C ALA A 19 -3.96 -10.00 9.98
N GLY A 20 -3.47 -8.92 10.60
CA GLY A 20 -2.51 -8.95 11.70
C GLY A 20 -1.06 -8.70 11.30
N ALA A 21 -0.80 -8.17 10.10
CA ALA A 21 0.55 -7.81 9.69
C ALA A 21 1.11 -6.68 10.58
N ASN A 22 2.35 -6.81 11.06
CA ASN A 22 3.00 -5.78 11.88
C ASN A 22 3.99 -4.89 11.11
N ARG A 23 4.37 -5.29 9.89
CA ARG A 23 5.28 -4.58 8.98
C ARG A 23 5.12 -5.12 7.56
N VAL A 24 5.36 -4.30 6.55
CA VAL A 24 5.31 -4.68 5.13
C VAL A 24 6.63 -4.37 4.44
N LEU A 25 7.14 -5.30 3.65
CA LEU A 25 8.21 -5.07 2.69
C LEU A 25 7.58 -4.93 1.30
N ALA A 26 7.75 -3.78 0.66
CA ALA A 26 7.25 -3.48 -0.67
C ALA A 26 8.42 -3.29 -1.64
N CYS A 27 8.24 -3.72 -2.89
CA CYS A 27 9.23 -3.55 -3.96
C CYS A 27 8.61 -2.71 -5.08
N ASP A 28 9.31 -1.65 -5.52
CA ASP A 28 8.95 -0.85 -6.69
C ASP A 28 7.45 -0.51 -6.83
N LEU A 29 6.89 0.09 -5.78
CA LEU A 29 5.51 0.59 -5.82
C LEU A 29 5.31 1.53 -7.00
N HIS A 30 4.23 1.29 -7.77
CA HIS A 30 3.82 2.13 -8.91
C HIS A 30 3.77 3.63 -8.57
N SER A 31 3.39 3.94 -7.33
CA SER A 31 3.41 5.29 -6.77
C SER A 31 3.92 5.22 -5.33
N GLY A 32 4.94 6.02 -5.01
CA GLY A 32 5.50 6.10 -3.66
C GLY A 32 4.50 6.57 -2.59
N GLN A 33 3.48 7.34 -2.97
CA GLN A 33 2.41 7.74 -2.03
C GLN A 33 1.60 6.54 -1.52
N SER A 34 1.62 5.40 -2.23
CA SER A 34 0.92 4.20 -1.81
C SER A 34 1.44 3.64 -0.48
N MET A 35 2.66 4.00 -0.05
CA MET A 35 3.16 3.71 1.29
C MET A 35 2.26 4.30 2.39
N GLY A 36 1.69 5.49 2.15
CA GLY A 36 0.78 6.15 3.09
C GLY A 36 -0.59 5.48 3.22
N TYR A 37 -0.83 4.38 2.51
CA TYR A 37 -2.04 3.58 2.70
C TYR A 37 -1.94 2.61 3.88
N PHE A 38 -0.73 2.26 4.32
CA PHE A 38 -0.51 1.39 5.47
C PHE A 38 -0.39 2.21 6.75
N ASP A 39 -1.05 1.73 7.81
CA ASP A 39 -0.92 2.29 9.17
C ASP A 39 0.20 1.60 9.98
N ILE A 40 0.92 0.68 9.35
CA ILE A 40 2.06 -0.09 9.88
C ILE A 40 3.34 0.26 9.12
N PRO A 41 4.54 0.06 9.71
CA PRO A 41 5.80 0.37 9.04
C PRO A 41 5.94 -0.34 7.68
N VAL A 42 6.33 0.41 6.65
CA VAL A 42 6.59 -0.11 5.31
C VAL A 42 8.05 0.14 4.95
N ASP A 43 8.76 -0.93 4.60
CA ASP A 43 10.09 -0.85 4.01
C ASP A 43 9.92 -0.94 2.49
N HIS A 44 10.24 0.13 1.76
CA HIS A 44 10.16 0.15 0.30
C HIS A 44 11.56 -0.03 -0.31
N VAL A 45 11.79 -1.19 -0.92
CA VAL A 45 13.01 -1.48 -1.67
C VAL A 45 12.83 -1.07 -3.13
N TYR A 46 13.90 -0.49 -3.69
CA TYR A 46 13.96 -0.06 -5.08
C TYR A 46 14.81 -1.05 -5.87
N GLY A 47 14.27 -1.53 -7.00
CA GLY A 47 15.05 -2.25 -7.99
C GLY A 47 16.09 -1.32 -8.61
N GLN A 48 17.34 -1.79 -8.70
CA GLN A 48 18.41 -1.09 -9.42
C GLN A 48 18.37 -1.38 -10.92
#